data_AF-A0A9E1JLC6-F1
#
_entry.id   AF-A0A9E1JLC6-F1
#
_cell.length_a   1.000
_cell.length_b   1.000
_cell.length_c   1.000
_cell.angle_alpha   90.00
_cell.angle_beta   90.00
_cell.angle_gamma   90.00
#
_symmetry.space_group_name_H-M   'P 1'
#
loop_
_entity.id
_entity.type
_entity.pdbx_description
1 polymer ?
#
loop_
_entity_poly.entity_id
_entity_poly.type
_entity_poly.pdbx_seq_one_letter_code
_entity_poly.pdbx_strand_id
1 'polypeptide(L)'
;MIIEPVIYTKLAKKVELGPRQLTFGFEDRMSKNMDTVFLFIEKEYQVGGPVALDILISSATLLDNLSLPEIFQIIFWLAEELKIHFFIKDHTFSPRQTKQMLIENPGTAVFVVINRQVNMRSFEQVKRDSIFFSPTLPEEVDQYTFSRHLVNELKIWQARLTSYAPKAKLPFFPGSKEIKNGTLLLDKILEKQDSYSMILTCLKYQSRIVQLAETIVVLTKFYNQRVPFWQVFIEKMQTFETNLTTIKNDKLIFPKYRRLSKIIKSSYPYSLLKEAELLLTDVQVFHQRVEREKIKAFRSNTLEKIDKMIRKLISLFDTFESDQEYRNHCLYELRTLNKRIEKSGRIEEIDTLFNDAKDLFVDVIEEI
;
A
#
# COMPACT_ATOMS: atom_id res chain seq x y z
N MET A 1 11.39 -11.70 51.17
CA MET A 1 11.06 -10.27 51.40
C MET A 1 10.12 -9.85 50.28
N ILE A 2 8.89 -9.40 50.57
CA ILE A 2 7.95 -8.97 49.53
C ILE A 2 8.37 -7.56 49.10
N ILE A 3 8.64 -7.35 47.82
CA ILE A 3 9.04 -6.04 47.28
C ILE A 3 7.83 -5.11 47.34
N GLU A 4 7.99 -3.93 47.94
CA GLU A 4 6.90 -2.95 48.00
C GLU A 4 6.42 -2.55 46.60
N PRO A 5 5.10 -2.41 46.37
CA PRO A 5 4.54 -1.99 45.09
C PRO A 5 5.16 -0.71 44.51
N VAL A 6 5.60 0.22 45.38
CA VAL A 6 6.24 1.48 44.97
C VAL A 6 7.59 1.25 44.27
N ILE A 7 8.32 0.19 44.62
CA ILE A 7 9.60 -0.17 44.00
C ILE A 7 9.37 -0.66 42.56
N TYR A 8 8.30 -1.42 42.33
CA TYR A 8 7.91 -1.91 41.00
C TYR A 8 7.66 -0.81 40.00
N THR A 9 6.87 0.21 40.38
CA THR A 9 6.60 1.34 39.50
C THR A 9 7.90 2.07 39.13
N LYS A 10 8.84 2.20 40.08
CA LYS A 10 10.14 2.85 39.84
C LYS A 10 11.01 2.02 38.89
N LEU A 11 11.07 0.70 39.07
CA LEU A 11 11.80 -0.20 38.19
C LEU A 11 11.20 -0.24 36.79
N ALA A 12 9.88 -0.41 36.68
CA ALA A 12 9.16 -0.44 35.40
C ALA A 12 9.34 0.85 34.59
N LYS A 13 9.34 2.03 35.23
CA LYS A 13 9.63 3.30 34.55
C LYS A 13 11.04 3.38 33.94
N LYS A 14 12.02 2.67 34.53
CA LYS A 14 13.41 2.61 34.05
C LYS A 14 13.65 1.58 32.95
N VAL A 15 12.70 0.67 32.69
CA VAL A 15 12.87 -0.36 31.66
C VAL A 15 12.95 0.27 30.27
N GLU A 16 14.01 -0.01 29.54
CA GLU A 16 14.18 0.35 28.13
C GLU A 16 13.80 -0.83 27.23
N LEU A 17 12.89 -0.58 26.29
CA LEU A 17 12.41 -1.56 25.30
C LEU A 17 12.64 -0.98 23.90
N GLY A 18 13.13 -1.80 22.97
CA GLY A 18 13.42 -1.35 21.60
C GLY A 18 14.80 -1.74 21.07
N PRO A 19 15.17 -1.24 19.87
CA PRO A 19 16.45 -1.54 19.24
C PRO A 19 17.60 -0.99 20.11
N ARG A 20 18.53 -1.87 20.48
CA ARG A 20 19.67 -1.53 21.33
C ARG A 20 20.79 -0.95 20.46
N GLN A 21 21.34 0.23 20.79
CA GLN A 21 22.58 0.73 20.18
C GLN A 21 23.73 -0.10 20.75
N LEU A 22 24.40 -0.87 19.90
CA LEU A 22 25.44 -1.82 20.29
C LEU A 22 26.82 -1.18 20.08
N THR A 23 27.61 -1.09 21.14
CA THR A 23 29.05 -0.77 21.09
C THR A 23 29.85 -2.05 21.38
N PHE A 24 30.86 -2.31 20.54
CA PHE A 24 31.72 -3.51 20.65
C PHE A 24 32.37 -3.60 22.05
N GLY A 25 32.22 -4.75 22.72
CA GLY A 25 32.75 -5.04 24.06
C GLY A 25 31.72 -5.04 25.20
N PHE A 26 30.60 -4.32 25.05
CA PHE A 26 29.45 -4.43 25.97
C PHE A 26 28.61 -5.69 25.71
N GLU A 27 28.72 -6.27 24.51
CA GLU A 27 27.98 -7.44 24.06
C GLU A 27 28.30 -8.71 24.88
N ASP A 28 29.58 -8.99 25.14
CA ASP A 28 29.99 -10.22 25.84
C ASP A 28 29.56 -10.24 27.31
N ARG A 29 29.69 -9.12 28.01
CA ARG A 29 29.26 -9.04 29.41
C ARG A 29 27.74 -9.06 29.52
N MET A 30 27.04 -8.33 28.66
CA MET A 30 25.58 -8.31 28.67
C MET A 30 24.99 -9.68 28.32
N SER A 31 25.53 -10.36 27.30
CA SER A 31 25.09 -11.70 26.91
C SER A 31 25.27 -12.70 28.06
N LYS A 32 26.44 -12.71 28.71
CA LYS A 32 26.69 -13.55 29.90
C LYS A 32 25.73 -13.25 31.04
N ASN A 33 25.42 -11.98 31.30
CA ASN A 33 24.45 -11.59 32.33
C ASN A 33 23.04 -12.07 31.98
N MET A 34 22.63 -11.95 30.71
CA MET A 34 21.33 -12.46 30.23
C MET A 34 21.23 -13.97 30.38
N ASP A 35 22.27 -14.72 30.01
CA ASP A 35 22.29 -16.18 30.16
C ASP A 35 22.28 -16.60 31.64
N THR A 36 23.00 -15.87 32.49
CA THR A 36 23.00 -16.12 33.95
C THR A 36 21.60 -15.95 34.54
N VAL A 37 20.91 -14.85 34.20
CA VAL A 37 19.54 -14.61 34.67
C VAL A 37 18.56 -15.62 34.07
N PHE A 38 18.74 -16.01 32.81
CA PHE A 38 17.90 -17.02 32.18
C PHE A 38 18.05 -18.40 32.85
N LEU A 39 19.27 -18.86 33.09
CA LEU A 39 19.56 -20.11 33.83
C LEU A 39 18.97 -20.09 35.24
N PHE A 40 19.02 -18.94 35.91
CA PHE A 40 18.38 -18.74 37.21
C PHE A 40 16.86 -18.93 37.11
N ILE A 41 16.20 -18.31 36.13
CA ILE A 41 14.75 -18.47 35.89
C ILE A 41 14.43 -19.94 35.57
N GLU A 42 15.26 -20.63 34.77
CA GLU A 42 15.09 -22.06 34.47
C GLU A 42 15.11 -22.92 35.71
N LYS A 43 16.06 -22.68 36.61
CA LYS A 43 16.17 -23.41 37.87
C LYS A 43 14.93 -23.20 38.75
N GLU A 44 14.52 -21.96 38.94
CA GLU A 44 13.31 -21.65 39.74
C GLU A 44 12.06 -22.27 39.12
N TYR A 45 11.94 -22.23 37.79
CA TYR A 45 10.83 -22.83 37.06
C TYR A 45 10.79 -24.35 37.17
N GLN A 46 11.93 -25.04 37.17
CA GLN A 46 12.00 -26.49 37.35
C GLN A 46 11.56 -26.94 38.74
N VAL A 47 11.78 -26.11 39.76
CA VAL A 47 11.41 -26.42 41.15
C VAL A 47 9.92 -26.21 41.40
N GLY A 48 9.34 -25.11 40.90
CA GLY A 48 7.99 -24.67 41.28
C GLY A 48 7.00 -24.39 40.14
N GLY A 49 7.41 -24.49 38.88
CA GLY A 49 6.62 -24.04 37.72
C GLY A 49 6.67 -22.51 37.53
N PRO A 50 5.63 -21.88 36.95
CA PRO A 50 5.56 -20.43 36.76
C PRO A 50 5.92 -19.64 38.04
N VAL A 51 6.89 -18.73 37.93
CA VAL A 51 7.42 -18.00 39.09
C VAL A 51 6.84 -16.59 39.09
N ALA A 52 6.30 -16.15 40.22
CA ALA A 52 5.84 -14.77 40.36
C ALA A 52 7.04 -13.81 40.26
N LEU A 53 6.90 -12.72 39.52
CA LEU A 53 7.98 -11.77 39.21
C LEU A 53 8.58 -11.18 40.50
N ASP A 54 7.78 -11.00 41.55
CA ASP A 54 8.21 -10.48 42.86
C ASP A 54 9.04 -11.49 43.62
N ILE A 55 8.62 -12.74 43.60
CA ILE A 55 9.41 -13.84 44.15
C ILE A 55 10.73 -13.92 43.39
N LEU A 56 10.69 -13.93 42.06
CA LEU A 56 11.86 -14.05 41.20
C LEU A 56 12.88 -12.95 41.49
N ILE A 57 12.44 -11.68 41.53
CA ILE A 57 13.31 -10.54 41.80
C ILE A 57 13.87 -10.58 43.23
N SER A 58 13.05 -10.97 44.22
CA SER A 58 13.50 -11.12 45.60
C SER A 58 14.49 -12.26 45.80
N SER A 59 14.37 -13.35 45.03
CA SER A 59 15.32 -14.47 45.03
C SER A 59 16.56 -14.19 44.20
N ALA A 60 16.48 -13.28 43.23
CA ALA A 60 17.58 -12.93 42.35
C ALA A 60 18.69 -12.11 43.04
N THR A 61 18.50 -11.72 44.31
CA THR A 61 19.59 -11.19 45.16
C THR A 61 20.72 -12.18 45.39
N LEU A 62 20.55 -13.45 44.99
CA LEU A 62 21.59 -14.49 44.96
C LEU A 62 22.53 -14.37 43.75
N LEU A 63 22.24 -13.48 42.79
CA LEU A 63 23.13 -13.17 41.69
C LEU A 63 24.08 -12.04 42.14
N ASP A 64 25.16 -12.42 42.84
CA ASP A 64 26.11 -11.53 43.54
C ASP A 64 26.70 -10.38 42.69
N ASN A 65 26.56 -10.44 41.36
CA ASN A 65 27.17 -9.50 40.41
C ASN A 65 26.16 -8.61 39.67
N LEU A 66 24.86 -8.67 39.98
CA LEU A 66 23.82 -7.90 39.29
C LEU A 66 22.94 -7.10 40.24
N SER A 67 22.71 -5.82 39.91
CA SER A 67 21.80 -4.96 40.65
C SER A 67 20.34 -5.26 40.32
N LEU A 68 19.43 -4.93 41.25
CA LEU A 68 17.99 -5.11 41.07
C LEU A 68 17.44 -4.52 39.76
N PRO A 69 17.80 -3.28 39.36
CA PRO A 69 17.35 -2.72 38.09
C PRO A 69 17.90 -3.46 36.87
N GLU A 70 19.12 -3.99 36.93
CA GLU A 70 19.71 -4.76 35.83
C GLU A 70 18.99 -6.10 35.64
N ILE A 71 18.71 -6.82 36.73
CA ILE A 71 17.94 -8.08 36.68
C ILE A 71 16.54 -7.81 36.10
N PHE A 72 15.88 -6.75 36.58
CA PHE A 72 14.57 -6.36 36.08
C PHE A 72 14.59 -6.05 34.58
N GLN A 73 15.58 -5.27 34.13
CA GLN A 73 15.79 -4.96 32.72
C GLN A 73 16.05 -6.23 31.88
N ILE A 74 16.89 -7.14 32.38
CA ILE A 74 17.22 -8.40 31.70
C ILE A 74 15.99 -9.28 31.55
N ILE A 75 15.12 -9.39 32.55
CA ILE A 75 13.86 -10.16 32.44
C ILE A 75 13.01 -9.60 31.28
N PHE A 76 12.84 -8.28 31.19
CA PHE A 76 12.11 -7.67 30.08
C PHE A 76 12.78 -7.93 28.72
N TRP A 77 14.10 -7.93 28.69
CA TRP A 77 14.85 -8.28 27.49
C TRP A 77 14.70 -9.74 27.10
N LEU A 78 14.78 -10.69 28.03
CA LEU A 78 14.53 -12.11 27.77
C LEU A 78 13.12 -12.34 27.20
N ALA A 79 12.14 -11.54 27.63
CA ALA A 79 10.80 -11.54 27.06
C ALA A 79 10.76 -10.94 25.64
N GLU A 80 11.50 -9.86 25.35
CA GLU A 80 11.69 -9.37 23.97
C GLU A 80 12.45 -10.37 23.09
N GLU A 81 13.30 -11.21 23.69
CA GLU A 81 14.00 -12.31 23.02
C GLU A 81 13.10 -13.53 22.76
N LEU A 82 11.86 -13.53 23.26
CA LEU A 82 10.95 -14.67 23.25
C LEU A 82 11.52 -15.90 23.97
N LYS A 83 12.47 -15.74 24.90
CA LYS A 83 12.96 -16.81 25.78
C LYS A 83 11.98 -17.10 26.93
N ILE A 84 11.28 -16.07 27.37
CA ILE A 84 10.22 -16.14 28.38
C ILE A 84 8.98 -15.37 27.92
N HIS A 85 7.86 -15.52 28.61
CA HIS A 85 6.68 -14.68 28.48
C HIS A 85 6.12 -14.28 29.84
N PHE A 86 5.37 -13.19 29.87
CA PHE A 86 4.64 -12.74 31.04
C PHE A 86 3.20 -13.28 31.02
N PHE A 87 2.78 -13.84 32.14
CA PHE A 87 1.46 -14.44 32.31
C PHE A 87 0.72 -13.77 33.47
N ILE A 88 -0.48 -13.26 33.19
CA ILE A 88 -1.30 -12.50 34.14
C ILE A 88 -2.75 -12.93 33.94
N LYS A 89 -3.42 -13.41 35.00
CA LYS A 89 -4.85 -13.79 34.97
C LYS A 89 -5.22 -14.61 33.73
N ASP A 90 -4.50 -15.70 33.50
CA ASP A 90 -4.72 -16.65 32.40
C ASP A 90 -4.41 -16.15 30.97
N HIS A 91 -3.77 -14.98 30.84
CA HIS A 91 -3.43 -14.40 29.54
C HIS A 91 -1.94 -14.06 29.45
N THR A 92 -1.39 -14.18 28.24
CA THR A 92 -0.02 -13.76 27.94
C THR A 92 0.01 -12.29 27.53
N PHE A 93 0.98 -11.55 28.06
CA PHE A 93 1.16 -10.12 27.75
C PHE A 93 2.53 -9.84 27.15
N SER A 94 2.59 -8.90 26.20
CA SER A 94 3.87 -8.43 25.65
C SER A 94 4.69 -7.67 26.71
N PRO A 95 6.02 -7.52 26.51
CA PRO A 95 6.86 -6.74 27.42
C PRO A 95 6.36 -5.30 27.59
N ARG A 96 5.88 -4.66 26.51
CA ARG A 96 5.35 -3.30 26.56
C ARG A 96 4.05 -3.21 27.39
N GLN A 97 3.12 -4.13 27.17
CA GLN A 97 1.87 -4.17 27.93
C GLN A 97 2.13 -4.44 29.41
N THR A 98 3.03 -5.39 29.72
CA THR A 98 3.41 -5.72 31.09
C THR A 98 4.07 -4.54 31.78
N LYS A 99 5.00 -3.84 31.10
CA LYS A 99 5.62 -2.61 31.60
C LYS A 99 4.56 -1.56 31.95
N GLN A 100 3.63 -1.29 31.03
CA GLN A 100 2.57 -0.32 31.26
C GLN A 100 1.68 -0.70 32.45
N MET A 101 1.31 -1.98 32.55
CA MET A 101 0.46 -2.50 33.61
C MET A 101 1.12 -2.39 34.99
N LEU A 102 2.43 -2.66 35.10
CA LEU A 102 3.18 -2.51 36.35
C LEU A 102 3.36 -1.02 36.75
N ILE A 103 3.32 -0.10 35.79
CA ILE A 103 3.35 1.34 36.07
C ILE A 103 2.00 1.81 36.61
N GLU A 104 0.90 1.39 35.99
CA GLU A 104 -0.46 1.79 36.35
C GLU A 104 -0.96 1.09 37.61
N ASN A 105 -0.67 -0.20 37.76
CA ASN A 105 -1.18 -1.08 38.80
C ASN A 105 -0.04 -1.93 39.38
N PRO A 106 0.81 -1.37 40.24
CA PRO A 106 2.01 -2.06 40.73
C PRO A 106 1.74 -3.30 41.58
N GLY A 107 0.52 -3.47 42.11
CA GLY A 107 0.11 -4.68 42.82
C GLY A 107 -0.28 -5.85 41.91
N THR A 108 -0.13 -5.71 40.59
CA THR A 108 -0.47 -6.77 39.64
C THR A 108 0.47 -7.97 39.82
N ALA A 109 -0.10 -9.14 40.11
CA ALA A 109 0.65 -10.40 40.11
C ALA A 109 1.03 -10.79 38.68
N VAL A 110 2.31 -10.64 38.36
CA VAL A 110 2.89 -11.04 37.07
C VAL A 110 3.68 -12.31 37.26
N PHE A 111 3.44 -13.33 36.44
CA PHE A 111 4.22 -14.55 36.42
C PHE A 111 5.18 -14.57 35.23
N VAL A 112 6.38 -15.07 35.45
CA VAL A 112 7.39 -15.34 34.43
C VAL A 112 7.36 -16.82 34.08
N VAL A 113 7.20 -17.11 32.79
CA VAL A 113 7.10 -18.48 32.28
C VAL A 113 8.12 -18.65 31.16
N ILE A 114 8.86 -19.76 31.20
CA ILE A 114 9.81 -20.10 30.12
C ILE A 114 9.05 -20.60 28.91
N ASN A 115 9.44 -20.09 27.74
CA ASN A 115 8.86 -20.52 26.49
C ASN A 115 9.33 -21.93 26.18
N ARG A 116 8.37 -22.83 25.94
CA ARG A 116 8.66 -24.21 25.56
C ARG A 116 9.39 -24.23 24.22
N GLN A 117 10.28 -25.17 24.03
CA GLN A 117 10.85 -25.44 22.71
C GLN A 117 9.97 -26.44 21.96
N VAL A 118 9.86 -26.27 20.64
CA VAL A 118 9.29 -27.32 19.78
C VAL A 118 10.33 -28.44 19.61
N ASN A 119 9.87 -29.64 19.26
CA ASN A 119 10.79 -30.74 18.97
C ASN A 119 11.65 -30.43 17.73
N MET A 120 12.85 -31.03 17.67
CA MET A 120 13.82 -30.76 16.61
C MET A 120 13.27 -31.01 15.20
N ARG A 121 12.44 -32.06 15.00
CA ARG A 121 11.86 -32.36 13.67
C ARG A 121 10.94 -31.25 13.18
N SER A 122 10.07 -30.74 14.07
CA SER A 122 9.18 -29.63 13.78
C SER A 122 9.94 -28.34 13.51
N PHE A 123 11.02 -28.09 14.26
CA PHE A 123 11.86 -26.91 14.04
C PHE A 123 12.59 -26.95 12.70
N GLU A 124 13.22 -28.08 12.37
CA GLU A 124 13.91 -28.26 11.09
C GLU A 124 12.96 -28.15 9.89
N GLN A 125 11.71 -28.61 10.04
CA GLN A 125 10.69 -28.41 9.03
C GLN A 125 10.43 -26.91 8.78
N VAL A 126 10.09 -26.15 9.84
CA VAL A 126 9.75 -24.74 9.69
C VAL A 126 10.93 -23.92 9.17
N LYS A 127 12.16 -24.27 9.57
CA LYS A 127 13.39 -23.65 9.05
C LYS A 127 13.52 -23.85 7.55
N ARG A 128 13.39 -25.08 7.04
CA ARG A 128 13.46 -25.36 5.59
C ARG A 128 12.44 -24.53 4.80
N ASP A 129 11.22 -24.42 5.31
CA ASP A 129 10.14 -23.69 4.64
C ASP A 129 10.33 -22.16 4.71
N SER A 130 11.04 -21.68 5.74
CA SER A 130 11.33 -20.26 5.90
C SER A 130 12.30 -19.71 4.86
N ILE A 131 13.11 -20.56 4.20
CA ILE A 131 14.09 -20.15 3.19
C ILE A 131 13.43 -19.37 2.05
N PHE A 132 12.19 -19.71 1.68
CA PHE A 132 11.47 -19.03 0.60
C PHE A 132 11.15 -17.56 0.90
N PHE A 133 11.14 -17.19 2.17
CA PHE A 133 10.62 -15.89 2.59
C PHE A 133 11.48 -15.15 3.63
N SER A 134 12.51 -15.81 4.16
CA SER A 134 13.52 -15.26 5.05
C SER A 134 14.92 -15.80 4.65
N PRO A 135 15.42 -15.46 3.44
CA PRO A 135 16.68 -16.01 2.92
C PRO A 135 17.93 -15.54 3.67
N THR A 136 17.81 -14.53 4.52
CA THR A 136 18.91 -13.96 5.34
C THR A 136 19.06 -14.65 6.70
N LEU A 137 18.27 -15.70 6.97
CA LEU A 137 18.35 -16.43 8.22
C LEU A 137 19.68 -17.21 8.32
N PRO A 138 20.44 -17.11 9.42
CA PRO A 138 21.64 -17.91 9.64
C PRO A 138 21.35 -19.42 9.63
N GLU A 139 22.33 -20.22 9.18
CA GLU A 139 22.22 -21.68 9.11
C GLU A 139 22.08 -22.30 10.52
N GLU A 140 22.95 -21.87 11.44
CA GLU A 140 22.85 -22.16 12.86
C GLU A 140 22.08 -21.05 13.58
N VAL A 141 20.84 -21.34 13.93
CA VAL A 141 19.96 -20.42 14.66
C VAL A 141 19.11 -21.19 15.65
N ASP A 142 19.07 -20.71 16.89
CA ASP A 142 18.19 -21.26 17.92
C ASP A 142 16.71 -20.88 17.67
N GLN A 143 15.78 -21.54 18.35
CA GLN A 143 14.34 -21.35 18.13
C GLN A 143 13.84 -19.95 18.48
N TYR A 144 14.46 -19.29 19.46
CA TYR A 144 14.08 -17.95 19.91
C TYR A 144 14.55 -16.89 18.91
N THR A 145 15.81 -17.00 18.48
CA THR A 145 16.36 -16.14 17.45
C THR A 145 15.62 -16.31 16.13
N PHE A 146 15.34 -17.54 15.70
CA PHE A 146 14.48 -17.83 14.54
C PHE A 146 13.12 -17.13 14.66
N SER A 147 12.45 -17.29 15.80
CA SER A 147 11.15 -16.70 16.08
C SER A 147 11.17 -15.18 15.98
N ARG A 148 12.21 -14.51 16.50
CA ARG A 148 12.37 -13.07 16.36
C ARG A 148 12.52 -12.61 14.91
N HIS A 149 13.37 -13.27 14.14
CA HIS A 149 13.55 -12.97 12.72
C HIS A 149 12.23 -13.08 11.97
N LEU A 150 11.51 -14.17 12.20
CA LEU A 150 10.19 -14.40 11.63
C LEU A 150 9.20 -13.28 12.00
N VAL A 151 9.07 -12.89 13.28
CA VAL A 151 8.19 -11.79 13.70
C VAL A 151 8.53 -10.49 12.96
N ASN A 152 9.81 -10.18 12.83
CA ASN A 152 10.26 -8.97 12.17
C ASN A 152 9.87 -8.98 10.68
N GLU A 153 10.13 -10.08 9.97
CA GLU A 153 9.73 -10.21 8.56
C GLU A 153 8.20 -10.11 8.39
N LEU A 154 7.43 -10.81 9.22
CA LEU A 154 5.96 -10.75 9.16
C LEU A 154 5.42 -9.34 9.45
N LYS A 155 6.05 -8.58 10.35
CA LYS A 155 5.70 -7.16 10.59
C LYS A 155 6.03 -6.27 9.40
N ILE A 156 7.16 -6.51 8.72
CA ILE A 156 7.50 -5.80 7.47
C ILE A 156 6.41 -6.05 6.42
N TRP A 157 5.94 -7.28 6.29
CA TRP A 157 4.86 -7.61 5.36
C TRP A 157 3.54 -6.95 5.76
N GLN A 158 3.20 -6.98 7.05
CA GLN A 158 1.99 -6.32 7.57
C GLN A 158 2.02 -4.82 7.27
N ALA A 159 3.17 -4.16 7.44
CA ALA A 159 3.34 -2.74 7.11
C ALA A 159 3.16 -2.47 5.60
N ARG A 160 3.70 -3.33 4.73
CA ARG A 160 3.51 -3.24 3.27
C ARG A 160 2.05 -3.40 2.88
N LEU A 161 1.38 -4.45 3.36
CA LEU A 161 -0.04 -4.68 3.06
C LEU A 161 -0.91 -3.52 3.55
N THR A 162 -0.60 -2.97 4.73
CA THR A 162 -1.29 -1.80 5.29
C THR A 162 -1.13 -0.56 4.41
N SER A 163 0.07 -0.31 3.88
CA SER A 163 0.30 0.84 2.99
C SER A 163 -0.37 0.71 1.62
N TYR A 164 -0.54 -0.53 1.12
CA TYR A 164 -1.20 -0.79 -0.15
C TYR A 164 -2.73 -0.79 -0.07
N ALA A 165 -3.30 -1.09 1.11
CA ALA A 165 -4.73 -1.29 1.32
C ALA A 165 -5.63 -0.12 0.86
N PRO A 166 -5.30 1.17 1.12
CA PRO A 166 -6.15 2.28 0.68
C PRO A 166 -6.29 2.34 -0.84
N LYS A 167 -5.18 2.14 -1.57
CA LYS A 167 -5.16 2.21 -3.04
C LYS A 167 -5.81 0.98 -3.66
N ALA A 168 -5.64 -0.20 -3.06
CA ALA A 168 -6.29 -1.44 -3.50
C ALA A 168 -7.83 -1.42 -3.40
N LYS A 169 -8.40 -0.54 -2.57
CA LYS A 169 -9.85 -0.36 -2.45
C LYS A 169 -10.45 0.51 -3.56
N LEU A 170 -9.63 1.26 -4.29
CA LEU A 170 -10.09 2.08 -5.39
C LEU A 170 -10.57 1.19 -6.56
N PRO A 171 -11.55 1.65 -7.35
CA PRO A 171 -12.00 0.91 -8.53
C PRO A 171 -10.84 0.54 -9.46
N PHE A 172 -10.88 -0.68 -10.00
CA PHE A 172 -9.90 -1.21 -10.95
C PHE A 172 -8.47 -1.42 -10.41
N PHE A 173 -8.19 -1.17 -9.12
CA PHE A 173 -6.92 -1.56 -8.52
C PHE A 173 -6.92 -3.04 -8.10
N PRO A 174 -5.88 -3.82 -8.44
CA PRO A 174 -5.82 -5.24 -8.13
C PRO A 174 -5.30 -5.50 -6.70
N GLY A 175 -5.54 -6.70 -6.17
CA GLY A 175 -4.93 -7.17 -4.92
C GLY A 175 -5.75 -6.94 -3.65
N SER A 176 -6.95 -6.37 -3.72
CA SER A 176 -7.77 -6.07 -2.52
C SER A 176 -8.07 -7.31 -1.67
N LYS A 177 -8.39 -8.44 -2.32
CA LYS A 177 -8.70 -9.71 -1.65
C LYS A 177 -7.45 -10.33 -1.05
N GLU A 178 -6.35 -10.31 -1.79
CA GLU A 178 -5.04 -10.82 -1.41
C GLU A 178 -4.49 -10.07 -0.20
N ILE A 179 -4.56 -8.73 -0.22
CA ILE A 179 -4.17 -7.86 0.89
C ILE A 179 -5.00 -8.19 2.12
N LYS A 180 -6.33 -8.24 2.01
CA LYS A 180 -7.21 -8.56 3.14
C LYS A 180 -6.91 -9.94 3.73
N ASN A 181 -6.77 -10.96 2.89
CA ASN A 181 -6.49 -12.33 3.34
C ASN A 181 -5.09 -12.47 3.95
N GLY A 182 -4.11 -11.78 3.38
CA GLY A 182 -2.75 -11.70 3.90
C GLY A 182 -2.72 -11.06 5.28
N THR A 183 -3.35 -9.89 5.44
CA THR A 183 -3.46 -9.20 6.73
C THR A 183 -4.09 -10.10 7.80
N LEU A 184 -5.23 -10.75 7.50
CA LEU A 184 -5.87 -11.67 8.45
C LEU A 184 -4.99 -12.86 8.85
N LEU A 185 -4.17 -13.38 7.92
CA LEU A 185 -3.22 -14.45 8.22
C LEU A 185 -2.10 -13.93 9.13
N LEU A 186 -1.53 -12.76 8.82
CA LEU A 186 -0.46 -12.14 9.59
C LEU A 186 -0.92 -11.80 11.01
N ASP A 187 -2.10 -11.21 11.17
CA ASP A 187 -2.67 -10.87 12.48
C ASP A 187 -2.79 -12.12 13.36
N LYS A 188 -3.25 -13.23 12.78
CA LYS A 188 -3.40 -14.51 13.49
C LYS A 188 -2.07 -15.11 13.95
N ILE A 189 -0.99 -14.91 13.19
CA ILE A 189 0.35 -15.40 13.55
C ILE A 189 0.99 -14.45 14.58
N LEU A 190 0.91 -13.14 14.34
CA LEU A 190 1.51 -12.10 15.18
C LEU A 190 0.79 -11.90 16.52
N GLU A 191 -0.42 -12.43 16.68
CA GLU A 191 -1.10 -12.52 17.99
C GLU A 191 -0.31 -13.39 18.99
N LYS A 192 0.48 -14.35 18.50
CA LYS A 192 1.28 -15.25 19.35
C LYS A 192 2.44 -14.50 20.01
N GLN A 193 2.50 -14.58 21.34
CA GLN A 193 3.45 -13.86 22.18
C GLN A 193 4.63 -14.72 22.64
N ASP A 194 4.64 -16.00 22.28
CA ASP A 194 5.68 -16.97 22.65
C ASP A 194 6.20 -17.72 21.42
N SER A 195 7.49 -18.10 21.47
CA SER A 195 8.16 -18.78 20.36
C SER A 195 7.52 -20.13 20.01
N TYR A 196 7.07 -20.89 21.01
CA TYR A 196 6.44 -22.19 20.83
C TYR A 196 5.17 -22.11 19.98
N SER A 197 4.20 -21.31 20.44
CA SER A 197 2.90 -21.20 19.78
C SER A 197 3.04 -20.53 18.42
N MET A 198 4.02 -19.64 18.25
CA MET A 198 4.31 -19.03 16.96
C MET A 198 4.88 -20.04 15.96
N ILE A 199 5.88 -20.84 16.33
CA ILE A 199 6.44 -21.89 15.45
C ILE A 199 5.36 -22.90 15.06
N LEU A 200 4.55 -23.37 16.02
CA LEU A 200 3.43 -24.27 15.72
C LEU A 200 2.38 -23.64 14.79
N THR A 201 2.09 -22.36 14.98
CA THR A 201 1.16 -21.62 14.11
C THR A 201 1.73 -21.48 12.70
N CYS A 202 3.03 -21.25 12.56
CA CYS A 202 3.71 -21.21 11.27
C CYS A 202 3.67 -22.57 10.56
N LEU A 203 3.95 -23.67 11.27
CA LEU A 203 3.79 -25.02 10.72
C LEU A 203 2.35 -25.28 10.27
N LYS A 204 1.37 -24.86 11.07
CA LYS A 204 -0.06 -25.01 10.74
C LYS A 204 -0.47 -24.27 9.46
N TYR A 205 0.11 -23.10 9.19
CA TYR A 205 -0.22 -22.26 8.04
C TYR A 205 0.87 -22.16 6.97
N GLN A 206 1.84 -23.08 7.00
CA GLN A 206 3.05 -23.05 6.19
C GLN A 206 2.79 -22.76 4.70
N SER A 207 1.90 -23.53 4.06
CA SER A 207 1.56 -23.35 2.64
C SER A 207 1.00 -21.96 2.34
N ARG A 208 0.18 -21.42 3.24
CA ARG A 208 -0.40 -20.08 3.10
C ARG A 208 0.63 -18.98 3.31
N ILE A 209 1.61 -19.19 4.18
CA ILE A 209 2.71 -18.24 4.41
C ILE A 209 3.61 -18.18 3.16
N VAL A 210 3.94 -19.33 2.56
CA VAL A 210 4.73 -19.39 1.32
C VAL A 210 3.99 -18.68 0.17
N GLN A 211 2.70 -18.95 -0.02
CA GLN A 211 1.87 -18.25 -1.01
C GLN A 211 1.80 -16.74 -0.74
N LEU A 212 1.73 -16.34 0.54
CA LEU A 212 1.74 -14.93 0.91
C LEU A 212 3.09 -14.28 0.57
N ALA A 213 4.22 -14.97 0.76
CA ALA A 213 5.53 -14.45 0.39
C ALA A 213 5.61 -14.10 -1.10
N GLU A 214 5.17 -15.01 -1.97
CA GLU A 214 5.09 -14.78 -3.42
C GLU A 214 4.17 -13.60 -3.75
N THR A 215 3.01 -13.54 -3.08
CA THR A 215 2.05 -12.45 -3.22
C THR A 215 2.65 -11.10 -2.81
N ILE A 216 3.41 -11.05 -1.71
CA ILE A 216 4.09 -9.84 -1.23
C ILE A 216 5.09 -9.35 -2.27
N VAL A 217 5.85 -10.24 -2.91
CA VAL A 217 6.80 -9.84 -3.99
C VAL A 217 6.07 -9.17 -5.14
N VAL A 218 4.98 -9.78 -5.61
CA VAL A 218 4.18 -9.27 -6.74
C VAL A 218 3.51 -7.95 -6.39
N LEU A 219 2.86 -7.86 -5.22
CA LEU A 219 2.23 -6.63 -4.74
C LEU A 219 3.25 -5.51 -4.55
N THR A 220 4.41 -5.82 -3.97
CA THR A 220 5.47 -4.82 -3.75
C THR A 220 5.94 -4.23 -5.08
N LYS A 221 6.20 -5.08 -6.08
CA LYS A 221 6.59 -4.62 -7.42
C LYS A 221 5.50 -3.75 -8.06
N PHE A 222 4.23 -4.16 -7.95
CA PHE A 222 3.12 -3.40 -8.51
C PHE A 222 2.94 -2.04 -7.83
N TYR A 223 2.77 -2.04 -6.51
CA TYR A 223 2.43 -0.83 -5.75
C TYR A 223 3.58 0.18 -5.70
N ASN A 224 4.84 -0.28 -5.71
CA ASN A 224 5.98 0.62 -5.67
C ASN A 224 6.40 1.14 -7.06
N GLN A 225 6.15 0.39 -8.15
CA GLN A 225 6.73 0.72 -9.46
C GLN A 225 5.71 0.91 -10.59
N ARG A 226 4.54 0.27 -10.52
CA ARG A 226 3.58 0.17 -11.65
C ARG A 226 2.32 0.98 -11.46
N VAL A 227 2.11 1.51 -10.27
CA VAL A 227 0.99 2.38 -9.93
C VAL A 227 0.84 3.58 -10.87
N PRO A 228 1.90 4.35 -11.23
CA PRO A 228 1.74 5.49 -12.12
C PRO A 228 1.20 5.08 -13.51
N PHE A 229 1.75 4.02 -14.09
CA PHE A 229 1.25 3.45 -15.34
C PHE A 229 -0.20 2.99 -15.21
N TRP A 230 -0.54 2.29 -14.13
CA TRP A 230 -1.89 1.76 -13.93
C TRP A 230 -2.96 2.86 -13.82
N GLN A 231 -2.62 4.00 -13.20
CA GLN A 231 -3.50 5.17 -13.14
C GLN A 231 -3.75 5.74 -14.53
N VAL A 232 -2.69 5.97 -15.32
CA VAL A 232 -2.82 6.39 -16.72
C VAL A 232 -3.65 5.40 -17.51
N PHE A 233 -3.46 4.10 -17.29
CA PHE A 233 -4.24 3.08 -17.97
C PHE A 233 -5.75 3.19 -17.66
N ILE A 234 -6.13 3.37 -16.39
CA ILE A 234 -7.54 3.57 -15.99
C ILE A 234 -8.12 4.83 -16.65
N GLU A 235 -7.40 5.96 -16.58
CA GLU A 235 -7.83 7.23 -17.16
C GLU A 235 -8.02 7.12 -18.68
N LYS A 236 -7.07 6.50 -19.39
CA LYS A 236 -7.17 6.31 -20.84
C LYS A 236 -8.37 5.44 -21.21
N MET A 237 -8.63 4.37 -20.47
CA MET A 237 -9.81 3.52 -20.70
C MET A 237 -11.11 4.32 -20.58
N GLN A 238 -11.20 5.26 -19.64
CA GLN A 238 -12.35 6.17 -19.54
C GLN A 238 -12.43 7.12 -20.74
N THR A 239 -11.31 7.70 -21.18
CA THR A 239 -11.31 8.59 -22.36
C THR A 239 -11.73 7.88 -23.64
N PHE A 240 -11.43 6.60 -23.77
CA PHE A 240 -11.80 5.82 -24.95
C PHE A 240 -13.31 5.66 -25.13
N GLU A 241 -14.09 5.80 -24.06
CA GLU A 241 -15.56 5.70 -24.11
C GLU A 241 -16.19 6.73 -25.05
N THR A 242 -15.59 7.92 -25.20
CA THR A 242 -16.10 8.97 -26.13
C THR A 242 -16.01 8.58 -27.61
N ASN A 243 -15.18 7.59 -27.92
CA ASN A 243 -14.93 7.06 -29.26
C ASN A 243 -15.30 5.58 -29.39
N LEU A 244 -16.05 5.03 -28.43
CA LEU A 244 -16.29 3.59 -28.36
C LEU A 244 -16.93 3.03 -29.63
N THR A 245 -17.87 3.75 -30.24
CA THR A 245 -18.52 3.33 -31.49
C THR A 245 -17.50 3.19 -32.63
N THR A 246 -16.63 4.17 -32.81
CA THR A 246 -15.58 4.14 -33.83
C THR A 246 -14.55 3.04 -33.55
N ILE A 247 -14.17 2.88 -32.28
CA ILE A 247 -13.29 1.79 -31.83
C ILE A 247 -13.89 0.42 -32.14
N LYS A 248 -15.19 0.23 -31.90
CA LYS A 248 -15.92 -1.03 -32.17
C LYS A 248 -15.99 -1.37 -33.66
N ASN A 249 -16.09 -0.35 -34.52
CA ASN A 249 -16.20 -0.53 -35.96
C ASN A 249 -14.85 -0.86 -36.63
N ASP A 250 -13.73 -0.57 -35.96
CA ASP A 250 -12.39 -0.90 -36.47
C ASP A 250 -12.01 -2.36 -36.14
N LYS A 251 -11.81 -3.16 -37.18
CA LYS A 251 -11.51 -4.61 -37.06
C LYS A 251 -10.16 -4.90 -36.40
N LEU A 252 -9.20 -3.98 -36.45
CA LEU A 252 -7.84 -4.16 -35.91
C LEU A 252 -7.74 -3.63 -34.47
N ILE A 253 -8.46 -2.56 -34.14
CA ILE A 253 -8.39 -1.89 -32.85
C ILE A 253 -9.38 -2.46 -31.85
N PHE A 254 -10.58 -2.87 -32.27
CA PHE A 254 -11.58 -3.41 -31.35
C PHE A 254 -11.07 -4.61 -30.52
N PRO A 255 -10.36 -5.61 -31.11
CA PRO A 255 -9.79 -6.71 -30.33
C PRO A 255 -8.81 -6.24 -29.24
N LYS A 256 -7.99 -5.21 -29.53
CA LYS A 256 -7.02 -4.63 -28.60
C LYS A 256 -7.73 -3.93 -27.43
N TYR A 257 -8.72 -3.10 -27.72
CA TYR A 257 -9.54 -2.46 -26.69
C TYR A 257 -10.26 -3.50 -25.81
N ARG A 258 -10.83 -4.56 -26.42
CA ARG A 258 -11.48 -5.65 -25.66
C ARG A 258 -10.48 -6.36 -24.74
N ARG A 259 -9.24 -6.57 -25.18
CA ARG A 259 -8.18 -7.17 -24.37
C ARG A 259 -7.79 -6.25 -23.20
N LEU A 260 -7.61 -4.95 -23.43
CA LEU A 260 -7.38 -3.96 -22.37
C LEU A 260 -8.51 -3.98 -21.32
N SER A 261 -9.77 -4.00 -21.77
CA SER A 261 -10.95 -4.08 -20.87
C SER A 261 -10.98 -5.35 -20.03
N LYS A 262 -10.42 -6.47 -20.53
CA LYS A 262 -10.24 -7.69 -19.74
C LYS A 262 -9.10 -7.56 -18.73
N ILE A 263 -7.97 -6.96 -19.12
CA ILE A 263 -6.80 -6.81 -18.25
C ILE A 263 -7.13 -5.91 -17.05
N ILE A 264 -7.77 -4.76 -17.29
CA ILE A 264 -8.12 -3.79 -16.23
C ILE A 264 -9.14 -4.35 -15.20
N LYS A 265 -9.94 -5.34 -15.60
CA LYS A 265 -10.92 -6.03 -14.73
C LYS A 265 -10.37 -7.33 -14.13
N SER A 266 -9.15 -7.73 -14.48
CA SER A 266 -8.52 -8.93 -13.95
C SER A 266 -8.20 -8.74 -12.46
N SER A 267 -8.51 -9.75 -11.64
CA SER A 267 -8.08 -9.77 -10.24
C SER A 267 -6.56 -9.93 -10.11
N TYR A 268 -5.90 -10.47 -11.14
CA TYR A 268 -4.46 -10.74 -11.17
C TYR A 268 -3.83 -10.26 -12.50
N PRO A 269 -3.61 -8.93 -12.68
CA PRO A 269 -3.12 -8.37 -13.94
C PRO A 269 -1.59 -8.31 -14.06
N TYR A 270 -0.85 -8.74 -13.04
CA TYR A 270 0.57 -8.38 -12.87
C TYR A 270 1.50 -8.86 -14.01
N SER A 271 1.27 -10.06 -14.55
CA SER A 271 2.02 -10.58 -15.70
C SER A 271 1.60 -9.95 -17.03
N LEU A 272 0.44 -9.28 -17.07
CA LEU A 272 -0.17 -8.70 -18.27
C LEU A 272 0.20 -7.22 -18.46
N LEU A 273 0.97 -6.61 -17.55
CA LEU A 273 1.29 -5.17 -17.60
C LEU A 273 2.04 -4.78 -18.87
N LYS A 274 3.01 -5.59 -19.30
CA LYS A 274 3.76 -5.33 -20.54
C LYS A 274 2.85 -5.43 -21.78
N GLU A 275 1.93 -6.38 -21.79
CA GLU A 275 0.92 -6.51 -22.85
C GLU A 275 -0.01 -5.28 -22.85
N ALA A 276 -0.46 -4.85 -21.67
CA ALA A 276 -1.31 -3.67 -21.51
C ALA A 276 -0.63 -2.39 -22.02
N GLU A 277 0.66 -2.19 -21.72
CA GLU A 277 1.44 -1.03 -22.20
C GLU A 277 1.43 -0.94 -23.73
N LEU A 278 1.67 -2.06 -24.42
CA LEU A 278 1.68 -2.11 -25.89
C LEU A 278 0.29 -1.86 -26.48
N LEU A 279 -0.71 -2.58 -25.98
CA LEU A 279 -2.09 -2.45 -26.46
C LEU A 279 -2.65 -1.03 -26.20
N LEU A 280 -2.32 -0.44 -25.04
CA LEU A 280 -2.78 0.89 -24.67
C LEU A 280 -2.24 1.94 -25.65
N THR A 281 -0.97 1.81 -26.05
CA THR A 281 -0.34 2.69 -27.03
C THR A 281 -1.08 2.64 -28.37
N ASP A 282 -1.38 1.45 -28.87
CA ASP A 282 -2.09 1.28 -30.15
C ASP A 282 -3.49 1.92 -30.13
N VAL A 283 -4.27 1.64 -29.08
CA VAL A 283 -5.62 2.20 -28.96
C VAL A 283 -5.57 3.71 -28.74
N GLN A 284 -4.58 4.21 -27.99
CA GLN A 284 -4.38 5.66 -27.78
C GLN A 284 -4.09 6.40 -29.09
N VAL A 285 -3.22 5.86 -29.94
CA VAL A 285 -2.90 6.45 -31.24
C VAL A 285 -4.15 6.52 -32.13
N PHE A 286 -4.92 5.43 -32.18
CA PHE A 286 -6.18 5.41 -32.91
C PHE A 286 -7.19 6.42 -32.37
N HIS A 287 -7.38 6.46 -31.05
CA HIS A 287 -8.29 7.40 -30.39
C HIS A 287 -7.92 8.86 -30.71
N GLN A 288 -6.64 9.22 -30.62
CA GLN A 288 -6.16 10.58 -30.95
C GLN A 288 -6.33 10.91 -32.44
N ARG A 289 -6.24 9.92 -33.32
CA ARG A 289 -6.53 10.11 -34.74
C ARG A 289 -8.02 10.44 -34.95
N VAL A 290 -8.92 9.67 -34.33
CA VAL A 290 -10.37 9.90 -34.43
C VAL A 290 -10.75 11.28 -33.90
N GLU A 291 -10.20 11.70 -32.76
CA GLU A 291 -10.45 13.04 -32.22
C GLU A 291 -9.98 14.16 -33.17
N ARG A 292 -8.79 14.01 -33.78
CA ARG A 292 -8.30 14.98 -34.78
C ARG A 292 -9.20 15.02 -36.02
N GLU A 293 -9.68 13.86 -36.49
CA GLU A 293 -10.59 13.77 -37.63
C GLU A 293 -11.94 14.44 -37.32
N LYS A 294 -12.49 14.23 -36.11
CA LYS A 294 -13.71 14.92 -35.64
C LYS A 294 -13.55 16.43 -35.61
N ILE A 295 -12.45 16.93 -35.02
CA ILE A 295 -12.15 18.38 -34.98
C ILE A 295 -12.06 18.95 -36.39
N LYS A 296 -11.35 18.26 -37.29
CA LYS A 296 -11.19 18.70 -38.68
C LYS A 296 -12.54 18.74 -39.42
N ALA A 297 -13.37 17.70 -39.27
CA ALA A 297 -14.68 17.63 -39.92
C ALA A 297 -15.62 18.72 -39.39
N PHE A 298 -15.65 18.92 -38.07
CA PHE A 298 -16.45 19.98 -37.45
C PHE A 298 -16.02 21.36 -37.96
N ARG A 299 -14.72 21.64 -37.94
CA ARG A 299 -14.16 22.90 -38.48
C ARG A 299 -14.56 23.12 -39.93
N SER A 300 -14.36 22.12 -40.80
CA SER A 300 -14.70 22.23 -42.22
C SER A 300 -16.17 22.54 -42.45
N ASN A 301 -17.07 21.87 -41.73
CA ASN A 301 -18.52 22.11 -41.83
C ASN A 301 -18.90 23.51 -41.33
N THR A 302 -18.28 23.97 -40.24
CA THR A 302 -18.49 25.32 -39.70
C THR A 302 -18.05 26.40 -40.69
N LEU A 303 -16.85 26.28 -41.26
CA LEU A 303 -16.33 27.21 -42.27
C LEU A 303 -17.26 27.27 -43.50
N GLU A 304 -17.75 26.12 -43.97
CA GLU A 304 -18.67 26.07 -45.11
C GLU A 304 -19.99 26.81 -44.82
N LYS A 305 -20.50 26.72 -43.59
CA LYS A 305 -21.72 27.44 -43.16
C LYS A 305 -21.49 28.95 -43.10
N ILE A 306 -20.35 29.40 -42.56
CA ILE A 306 -20.00 30.83 -42.54
C ILE A 306 -19.81 31.36 -43.96
N ASP A 307 -19.17 30.60 -44.85
CA ASP A 307 -19.05 31.00 -46.26
C ASP A 307 -20.41 31.15 -46.95
N LYS A 308 -21.39 30.30 -46.59
CA LYS A 308 -22.78 30.44 -47.05
C LYS A 308 -23.43 31.71 -46.50
N MET A 309 -23.23 32.05 -45.23
CA MET A 309 -23.71 33.29 -44.62
C MET A 309 -23.12 34.52 -45.33
N ILE A 310 -21.80 34.54 -45.53
CA ILE A 310 -21.09 35.61 -46.24
C ILE A 310 -21.66 35.80 -47.64
N ARG A 311 -21.84 34.72 -48.42
CA ARG A 311 -22.45 34.79 -49.76
C ARG A 311 -23.88 35.33 -49.73
N LYS A 312 -24.68 34.93 -48.74
CA LYS A 312 -26.05 35.43 -48.59
C LYS A 312 -26.09 36.92 -48.25
N LEU A 313 -25.26 37.39 -47.33
CA LEU A 313 -25.17 38.83 -47.03
C LEU A 313 -24.72 39.63 -48.25
N ILE A 314 -23.72 39.15 -49.00
CA ILE A 314 -23.30 39.80 -50.25
C ILE A 314 -24.50 39.98 -51.19
N SER A 315 -25.32 38.93 -51.39
CA SER A 315 -26.51 39.04 -52.25
C SER A 315 -27.59 39.99 -51.71
N LEU A 316 -27.78 40.06 -50.38
CA LEU A 316 -28.72 40.99 -49.77
C LEU A 316 -28.27 42.43 -49.95
N PHE A 317 -27.00 42.73 -49.65
CA PHE A 317 -26.42 44.05 -49.88
C PHE A 317 -26.50 44.48 -51.35
N ASP A 318 -26.29 43.56 -52.30
CA ASP A 318 -26.45 43.85 -53.73
C ASP A 318 -27.93 44.11 -54.12
N THR A 319 -28.89 43.57 -53.38
CA THR A 319 -30.34 43.72 -53.65
C THR A 319 -30.91 45.02 -53.08
N PHE A 320 -30.46 45.41 -51.88
CA PHE A 320 -31.00 46.56 -51.14
C PHE A 320 -30.16 47.84 -51.25
N GLU A 321 -29.14 47.85 -52.12
CA GLU A 321 -28.23 48.99 -52.35
C GLU A 321 -27.67 49.60 -51.04
N SER A 322 -27.30 48.75 -50.09
CA SER A 322 -26.80 49.19 -48.78
C SER A 322 -25.50 49.98 -48.88
N ASP A 323 -25.28 50.89 -47.92
CA ASP A 323 -24.07 51.71 -47.86
C ASP A 323 -22.78 50.88 -47.90
N GLN A 324 -21.79 51.37 -48.67
CA GLN A 324 -20.56 50.65 -48.96
C GLN A 324 -19.67 50.47 -47.71
N GLU A 325 -19.70 51.42 -46.78
CA GLU A 325 -18.90 51.37 -45.55
C GLU A 325 -19.52 50.36 -44.58
N TYR A 326 -20.84 50.40 -44.39
CA TYR A 326 -21.58 49.41 -43.60
C TYR A 326 -21.39 47.98 -44.14
N ARG A 327 -21.55 47.79 -45.46
CA ARG A 327 -21.29 46.50 -46.14
C ARG A 327 -19.89 45.96 -45.85
N ASN A 328 -18.88 46.80 -45.98
CA ASN A 328 -17.49 46.39 -45.79
C ASN A 328 -17.21 46.01 -44.33
N HIS A 329 -17.81 46.73 -43.38
CA HIS A 329 -17.68 46.45 -41.96
C HIS A 329 -18.25 45.08 -41.59
N CYS A 330 -19.54 44.82 -41.88
CA CYS A 330 -20.19 43.56 -41.55
C CYS A 330 -19.49 42.33 -42.17
N LEU A 331 -19.07 42.44 -43.44
CA LEU A 331 -18.34 41.36 -44.12
C LEU A 331 -16.94 41.14 -43.53
N TYR A 332 -16.27 42.19 -43.05
CA TYR A 332 -14.96 42.07 -42.42
C TYR A 332 -15.04 41.31 -41.10
N GLU A 333 -16.05 41.57 -40.28
CA GLU A 333 -16.23 40.92 -38.98
C GLU A 333 -16.48 39.41 -39.14
N LEU A 334 -17.39 39.01 -40.04
CA LEU A 334 -17.62 37.59 -40.35
C LEU A 334 -16.37 36.90 -40.91
N ARG A 335 -15.62 37.57 -41.80
CA ARG A 335 -14.35 37.04 -42.32
C ARG A 335 -13.30 36.88 -41.23
N THR A 336 -13.30 37.75 -40.22
CA THR A 336 -12.39 37.68 -39.08
C THR A 336 -12.72 36.49 -38.19
N LEU A 337 -14.00 36.27 -37.89
CA LEU A 337 -14.47 35.07 -37.18
C LEU A 337 -14.12 33.79 -37.96
N ASN A 338 -14.29 33.79 -39.28
CA ASN A 338 -13.91 32.67 -40.16
C ASN A 338 -12.41 32.32 -40.01
N LYS A 339 -11.52 33.32 -40.09
CA LYS A 339 -10.07 33.13 -39.89
C LYS A 339 -9.70 32.64 -38.50
N ARG A 340 -10.46 33.03 -37.45
CA ARG A 340 -10.24 32.54 -36.09
C ARG A 340 -10.62 31.07 -35.97
N ILE A 341 -11.73 30.66 -36.58
CA ILE A 341 -12.18 29.26 -36.64
C ILE A 341 -11.16 28.37 -37.37
N GLU A 342 -10.57 28.85 -38.48
CA GLU A 342 -9.51 28.12 -39.20
C GLU A 342 -8.34 27.72 -38.30
N LYS A 343 -7.96 28.62 -37.39
CA LYS A 343 -6.81 28.47 -36.48
C LYS A 343 -7.16 27.73 -35.18
N SER A 344 -8.43 27.64 -34.81
CA SER A 344 -8.83 27.04 -33.53
C SER A 344 -8.62 25.51 -33.52
N GLY A 345 -8.04 25.00 -32.43
CA GLY A 345 -7.73 23.58 -32.24
C GLY A 345 -8.77 22.78 -31.44
N ARG A 346 -9.82 23.42 -30.92
CA ARG A 346 -10.79 22.80 -29.99
C ARG A 346 -12.22 22.98 -30.50
N ILE A 347 -13.05 21.95 -30.36
CA ILE A 347 -14.45 21.99 -30.81
C ILE A 347 -15.23 23.08 -30.09
N GLU A 348 -15.07 23.22 -28.77
CA GLU A 348 -15.77 24.22 -27.95
C GLU A 348 -15.51 25.65 -28.45
N GLU A 349 -14.23 25.98 -28.71
CA GLU A 349 -13.86 27.31 -29.24
C GLU A 349 -14.41 27.53 -30.65
N ILE A 350 -14.38 26.50 -31.51
CA ILE A 350 -14.99 26.58 -32.85
C ILE A 350 -16.50 26.83 -32.74
N ASP A 351 -17.18 26.18 -31.79
CA ASP A 351 -18.63 26.30 -31.60
C ASP A 351 -19.01 27.69 -31.06
N THR A 352 -18.28 28.22 -30.07
CA THR A 352 -18.48 29.61 -29.59
C THR A 352 -18.33 30.61 -30.73
N LEU A 353 -17.22 30.55 -31.48
CA LEU A 353 -16.98 31.47 -32.60
C LEU A 353 -18.04 31.33 -33.70
N PHE A 354 -18.58 30.13 -33.88
CA PHE A 354 -19.66 29.91 -34.84
C PHE A 354 -20.98 30.51 -34.37
N ASN A 355 -21.29 30.45 -33.07
CA ASN A 355 -22.46 31.12 -32.52
C ASN A 355 -22.33 32.65 -32.61
N ASP A 356 -21.16 33.22 -32.29
CA ASP A 356 -20.89 34.65 -32.50
C ASP A 356 -21.12 35.05 -33.97
N ALA A 357 -20.69 34.23 -34.92
CA ALA A 357 -20.90 34.48 -36.35
C ALA A 357 -22.38 34.37 -36.75
N LYS A 358 -23.16 33.51 -36.10
CA LYS A 358 -24.61 33.41 -36.32
C LYS A 358 -25.33 34.63 -35.79
N ASP A 359 -24.99 35.08 -34.59
CA ASP A 359 -25.63 36.22 -33.95
C ASP A 359 -25.37 37.48 -34.79
N LEU A 360 -24.11 37.74 -35.14
CA LEU A 360 -23.75 38.81 -36.07
C LEU A 360 -24.50 38.73 -37.41
N PHE A 361 -24.65 37.53 -37.96
CA PHE A 361 -25.39 37.35 -39.22
C PHE A 361 -26.88 37.65 -39.08
N VAL A 362 -27.49 37.34 -37.93
CA VAL A 362 -28.89 37.66 -37.64
C VAL A 362 -29.06 39.16 -37.47
N ASP A 363 -28.22 39.80 -36.64
CA ASP A 363 -28.26 41.24 -36.39
C ASP A 363 -28.17 42.03 -37.70
N VAL A 364 -27.23 41.66 -38.58
CA VAL A 364 -27.07 42.31 -39.89
C VAL A 364 -28.29 42.09 -40.79
N ILE A 365 -28.95 40.92 -40.74
CA ILE A 365 -30.17 40.69 -41.53
C ILE A 365 -31.35 41.50 -41.00
N GLU A 366 -31.44 41.75 -39.70
CA GLU A 366 -32.52 42.55 -39.11
C GLU A 366 -32.37 44.04 -39.42
N GLU A 367 -31.16 44.50 -39.71
CA GLU A 367 -30.84 45.90 -40.06
C GLU A 367 -30.96 46.22 -41.56
N ILE A 368 -30.93 45.21 -42.45
CA ILE A 368 -31.13 45.34 -43.92
C ILE A 368 -32.61 45.25 -44.26
#